data_AF-A0A3M8F1S0-F1
#
_entry.id   AF-A0A3M8F1S0-F1
#
_cell.length_a   1.000
_cell.length_b   1.000
_cell.length_c   1.000
_cell.angle_alpha   90.00
_cell.angle_beta   90.00
_cell.angle_gamma   90.00
#
_symmetry.space_group_name_H-M   'P 1'
#
loop_
_entity.id
_entity.type
_entity.pdbx_description
1 polymer ?
#
loop_
_entity_poly.entity_id
_entity_poly.type
_entity_poly.pdbx_seq_one_letter_code
_entity_poly.pdbx_strand_id
1 'polypeptide(L)'
;MNNYSKIIEDKFSDIINRYGLVLAVKNQNETFLLGKIYAISIFIRRDELSIIYIDIASKNKFTEYDLGLFMVSKRFSPSDFGEKKEYSDHNELIAEALNRYSKKLLQYCDDILVGDKEWLKSYPWNSSAVAEDTKLFLLNNIGK
;
A
#
# COMPACT_ATOMS: atom_id res chain seq x y z
N MET A 1 19.10 -9.61 6.14
CA MET A 1 18.08 -8.72 5.53
C MET A 1 16.97 -8.55 6.55
N ASN A 2 16.52 -7.31 6.76
CA ASN A 2 15.44 -7.04 7.71
C ASN A 2 14.11 -7.53 7.14
N ASN A 3 13.31 -8.16 8.00
CA ASN A 3 11.96 -8.53 7.66
C ASN A 3 11.03 -7.37 8.03
N TYR A 4 10.61 -6.59 7.03
CA TYR A 4 9.78 -5.42 7.25
C TYR A 4 8.32 -5.76 7.59
N SER A 5 7.91 -7.03 7.45
CA SER A 5 6.51 -7.43 7.67
C SER A 5 6.00 -7.06 9.05
N LYS A 6 6.82 -7.21 10.09
CA LYS A 6 6.45 -6.87 11.47
C LYS A 6 6.28 -5.37 11.69
N ILE A 7 7.11 -4.55 11.02
CA ILE A 7 7.00 -3.09 11.09
C ILE A 7 5.73 -2.65 10.35
N ILE A 8 5.44 -3.26 9.20
CA ILE A 8 4.22 -3.00 8.44
C ILE A 8 2.99 -3.40 9.27
N GLU A 9 2.97 -4.59 9.86
CA GLU A 9 1.89 -5.06 10.74
C GLU A 9 1.63 -4.08 11.89
N ASP A 10 2.68 -3.64 12.59
CA ASP A 10 2.58 -2.65 13.66
C ASP A 10 2.00 -1.32 13.17
N LYS A 11 2.57 -0.74 12.11
CA LYS A 11 2.18 0.58 11.60
C LYS A 11 0.81 0.61 10.92
N PHE A 12 0.36 -0.51 10.38
CA PHE A 12 -0.91 -0.62 9.68
C PHE A 12 -2.01 -1.34 10.48
N SER A 13 -1.73 -1.72 11.73
CA SER A 13 -2.67 -2.41 12.62
C SER A 13 -4.04 -1.73 12.69
N ASP A 14 -4.08 -0.41 12.83
CA ASP A 14 -5.34 0.36 12.85
C ASP A 14 -6.13 0.24 11.54
N ILE A 15 -5.46 0.27 10.39
CA ILE A 15 -6.09 0.09 9.08
C ILE A 15 -6.61 -1.35 8.94
N ILE A 16 -5.77 -2.33 9.27
CA ILE A 16 -6.10 -3.76 9.21
C ILE A 16 -7.35 -4.03 10.04
N ASN A 17 -7.36 -3.59 11.28
CA ASN A 17 -8.47 -3.83 12.22
C ASN A 17 -9.73 -3.06 11.82
N ARG A 18 -9.63 -1.79 11.43
CA ARG A 18 -10.79 -0.95 11.11
C ARG A 18 -11.51 -1.39 9.84
N TYR A 19 -10.76 -1.79 8.80
CA TYR A 19 -11.33 -2.15 7.50
C TYR A 19 -11.41 -3.67 7.26
N GLY A 20 -11.00 -4.48 8.26
CA GLY A 20 -11.03 -5.93 8.16
C GLY A 20 -10.15 -6.47 7.04
N LEU A 21 -8.98 -5.86 6.82
CA LEU A 21 -8.04 -6.29 5.80
C LEU A 21 -7.21 -7.47 6.31
N VAL A 22 -6.78 -8.34 5.40
CA VAL A 22 -5.88 -9.45 5.73
C VAL A 22 -4.45 -9.09 5.36
N LEU A 23 -3.53 -9.24 6.30
CA LEU A 23 -2.09 -9.08 6.04
C LEU A 23 -1.53 -10.36 5.41
N ALA A 24 -0.89 -10.24 4.24
CA ALA A 24 -0.23 -11.35 3.56
C ALA A 24 1.19 -10.98 3.16
N VAL A 25 2.18 -11.75 3.64
CA VAL A 25 3.60 -11.50 3.38
C VAL A 25 4.06 -12.36 2.23
N LYS A 26 4.51 -11.74 1.12
CA LYS A 26 5.04 -12.47 -0.04
C LYS A 26 6.52 -12.77 0.11
N ASN A 27 7.29 -11.79 0.58
CA ASN A 27 8.71 -11.92 0.88
C ASN A 27 9.14 -10.85 1.92
N GLN A 28 10.44 -10.77 2.23
CA GLN A 28 10.98 -9.86 3.25
C GLN A 28 10.75 -8.37 2.98
N ASN A 29 10.50 -8.02 1.71
CA ASN A 29 10.38 -6.66 1.22
C ASN A 29 8.98 -6.33 0.68
N GLU A 30 8.08 -7.30 0.58
CA GLU A 30 6.77 -7.14 -0.05
C GLU A 30 5.67 -7.74 0.81
N THR A 31 4.78 -6.89 1.28
CA THR A 31 3.63 -7.25 2.11
C THR A 31 2.37 -6.64 1.52
N PHE A 32 1.27 -7.37 1.59
CA PHE A 32 -0.02 -6.98 1.04
C PHE A 32 -1.05 -6.80 2.15
N LEU A 33 -1.86 -5.75 2.02
CA LEU A 33 -3.13 -5.60 2.72
C LEU A 33 -4.25 -6.01 1.75
N LEU A 34 -4.92 -7.12 2.05
CA LEU A 34 -5.90 -7.72 1.16
C LEU A 34 -7.31 -7.27 1.55
N GLY A 35 -7.99 -6.61 0.61
CA GLY A 35 -9.43 -6.42 0.64
C GLY A 35 -10.15 -7.52 -0.16
N LYS A 36 -11.47 -7.45 -0.24
CA LYS A 36 -12.28 -8.45 -0.98
C LYS A 36 -12.06 -8.42 -2.49
N ILE A 37 -11.84 -7.24 -3.04
CA ILE A 37 -11.79 -6.98 -4.50
C ILE A 37 -10.57 -6.17 -4.91
N TYR A 38 -9.62 -5.99 -3.99
CA TYR A 38 -8.41 -5.23 -4.22
C TYR A 38 -7.31 -5.68 -3.24
N ALA A 39 -6.08 -5.29 -3.51
CA ALA A 39 -4.98 -5.37 -2.56
C ALA A 39 -4.19 -4.06 -2.55
N ILE A 40 -3.57 -3.74 -1.42
CA ILE A 40 -2.54 -2.70 -1.34
C ILE A 40 -1.20 -3.39 -1.13
N SER A 41 -0.32 -3.32 -2.11
CA SER A 41 1.07 -3.79 -1.98
C SER A 41 1.92 -2.70 -1.35
N ILE A 42 2.65 -3.08 -0.31
CA ILE A 42 3.64 -2.27 0.37
C ILE A 42 4.98 -2.94 0.07
N PHE A 43 5.78 -2.27 -0.76
CA PHE A 43 7.02 -2.81 -1.29
C PHE A 43 8.19 -1.90 -0.96
N ILE A 44 9.23 -2.46 -0.36
CA ILE A 44 10.40 -1.75 0.13
C ILE A 44 11.62 -2.16 -0.68
N ARG A 45 12.20 -1.20 -1.40
CA ARG A 45 13.53 -1.32 -2.02
C ARG A 45 14.55 -0.57 -1.16
N ARG A 46 15.82 -0.70 -1.53
CA ARG A 46 16.97 -0.14 -0.81
C ARG A 46 16.82 1.34 -0.44
N ASP A 47 16.16 2.15 -1.27
CA ASP A 47 16.01 3.59 -1.03
C ASP A 47 14.57 4.09 -1.24
N GLU A 48 13.61 3.16 -1.37
CA GLU A 48 12.27 3.50 -1.82
C GLU A 48 11.21 2.65 -1.12
N LEU A 49 10.12 3.30 -0.71
CA LEU A 49 8.88 2.67 -0.29
C LEU A 49 7.83 2.96 -1.36
N SER A 50 7.31 1.91 -1.98
CA SER A 50 6.21 1.99 -2.94
C SER A 50 4.93 1.47 -2.30
N ILE A 51 3.84 2.21 -2.46
CA ILE A 51 2.49 1.78 -2.09
C ILE A 51 1.66 1.69 -3.36
N ILE A 52 1.25 0.49 -3.72
CA ILE A 52 0.57 0.20 -4.98
C ILE A 52 -0.81 -0.35 -4.69
N TYR A 53 -1.84 0.24 -5.29
CA TYR A 53 -3.19 -0.33 -5.29
C TYR A 53 -3.34 -1.29 -6.45
N ILE A 54 -3.84 -2.49 -6.16
CA ILE A 54 -4.08 -3.54 -7.13
C ILE A 54 -5.59 -3.75 -7.20
N ASP A 55 -6.20 -3.34 -8.31
CA ASP A 55 -7.60 -3.67 -8.60
C ASP A 55 -7.72 -5.12 -9.05
N ILE A 56 -8.68 -5.85 -8.47
CA ILE A 56 -8.92 -7.26 -8.73
C ILE A 56 -10.35 -7.38 -9.24
N ALA A 57 -10.52 -7.10 -10.53
CA ALA A 57 -11.82 -7.13 -11.18
C ALA A 57 -12.33 -8.57 -11.38
N SER A 58 -11.41 -9.52 -11.62
CA SER A 58 -11.72 -10.94 -11.72
C SER A 58 -10.45 -11.78 -11.54
N LYS A 59 -10.60 -13.12 -11.49
CA LYS A 59 -9.47 -14.06 -11.39
C LYS A 59 -8.39 -13.87 -12.46
N ASN A 60 -8.72 -13.24 -13.59
CA ASN A 60 -7.80 -13.06 -14.71
C ASN A 60 -7.48 -11.58 -15.00
N LYS A 61 -8.05 -10.64 -14.23
CA LYS A 61 -7.92 -9.21 -14.50
C LYS A 61 -7.46 -8.47 -13.25
N PHE A 62 -6.18 -8.16 -13.24
CA PHE A 62 -5.51 -7.39 -12.21
C PHE A 62 -4.91 -6.13 -12.85
N THR A 63 -4.99 -5.01 -12.15
CA THR A 63 -4.42 -3.73 -12.63
C THR A 63 -3.79 -2.99 -11.48
N GLU A 64 -2.54 -2.56 -11.67
CA GLU A 64 -1.78 -1.79 -10.67
C GLU A 64 -1.92 -0.29 -10.89
N TYR A 65 -1.98 0.43 -9.79
CA TYR A 65 -2.07 1.89 -9.71
C TYR A 65 -1.13 2.39 -8.62
N ASP A 66 -0.27 3.35 -8.94
CA ASP A 66 0.67 3.95 -7.96
C ASP A 66 -0.11 4.81 -6.95
N LEU A 67 -0.48 4.17 -5.84
CA LEU A 67 -1.27 4.79 -4.79
C LEU A 67 -0.44 5.81 -4.01
N GLY A 68 0.85 5.56 -3.81
CA GLY A 68 1.76 6.50 -3.16
C GLY A 68 1.82 7.83 -3.90
N LEU A 69 2.02 7.79 -5.22
CA LEU A 69 2.04 8.98 -6.07
C LEU A 69 0.68 9.69 -6.10
N PHE A 70 -0.42 8.94 -6.20
CA PHE A 70 -1.77 9.52 -6.13
C PHE A 70 -2.01 10.24 -4.80
N MET A 71 -1.65 9.63 -3.69
CA MET A 71 -1.79 10.23 -2.37
C MET A 71 -1.01 11.55 -2.28
N VAL A 72 0.26 11.55 -2.69
CA VAL A 72 1.10 12.74 -2.73
C VAL A 72 0.50 13.84 -3.62
N SER A 73 -0.08 13.47 -4.75
CA SER A 73 -0.53 14.42 -5.78
C SER A 73 -1.95 14.95 -5.56
N LYS A 74 -2.82 14.19 -4.89
CA LYS A 74 -4.27 14.47 -4.81
C LYS A 74 -4.84 14.50 -3.39
N ARG A 75 -4.18 13.87 -2.42
CA ARG A 75 -4.70 13.73 -1.06
C ARG A 75 -3.86 14.46 -0.03
N PHE A 76 -2.55 14.57 -0.24
CA PHE A 76 -1.65 15.20 0.71
C PHE A 76 -1.69 16.72 0.53
N SER A 77 -1.68 17.39 1.66
CA SER A 77 -1.37 18.81 1.79
C SER A 77 0.13 19.00 2.04
N PRO A 78 0.70 20.19 1.78
CA PRO A 78 2.09 20.49 2.11
C PRO A 78 2.45 20.22 3.58
N SER A 79 1.51 20.43 4.51
CA SER A 79 1.69 20.13 5.94
C SER A 79 1.85 18.64 6.25
N ASP A 80 1.43 17.75 5.36
CA ASP A 80 1.51 16.30 5.59
C ASP A 80 2.93 15.73 5.41
N PHE A 81 3.84 16.48 4.79
CA PHE A 81 5.24 16.08 4.62
C PHE A 81 6.09 16.31 5.87
N GLY A 82 5.60 17.15 6.79
CA GLY A 82 6.33 17.58 7.98
C GLY A 82 7.64 18.30 7.63
N GLU A 83 8.51 18.45 8.63
CA GLU A 83 9.85 18.96 8.40
C GLU A 83 10.74 17.88 7.77
N LYS A 84 11.68 18.32 6.93
CA LYS A 84 12.67 17.42 6.35
C LYS A 84 13.62 16.97 7.46
N LYS A 85 13.46 15.73 7.91
CA LYS A 85 14.36 15.08 8.85
C LYS A 85 15.39 14.24 8.09
N GLU A 86 16.66 14.40 8.43
CA GLU A 86 17.72 13.54 7.95
C GLU A 86 17.81 12.29 8.84
N TYR A 87 17.87 11.12 8.21
CA TYR A 87 17.98 9.83 8.88
C TYR A 87 19.34 9.23 8.53
N SER A 88 20.12 8.89 9.56
CA SER A 88 21.38 8.17 9.39
C SER A 88 21.20 6.66 9.23
N ASP A 89 20.06 6.12 9.68
CA ASP A 89 19.68 4.71 9.52
C ASP A 89 18.54 4.56 8.50
N HIS A 90 18.76 3.69 7.52
CA HIS A 90 17.76 3.33 6.52
C HIS A 90 16.48 2.74 7.16
N ASN A 91 16.60 1.97 8.24
CA ASN A 91 15.42 1.38 8.88
C ASN A 91 14.55 2.43 9.55
N GLU A 92 15.16 3.46 10.14
CA GLU A 92 14.43 4.60 10.70
C GLU A 92 13.72 5.39 9.60
N LEU A 93 14.38 5.60 8.46
CA LEU A 93 13.77 6.23 7.28
C LEU A 93 12.54 5.46 6.80
N ILE A 94 12.65 4.14 6.63
CA ILE A 94 11.54 3.29 6.19
C ILE A 94 10.43 3.24 7.24
N ALA A 95 10.77 3.10 8.53
CA ALA A 95 9.78 3.06 9.60
C ALA A 95 8.98 4.37 9.68
N GLU A 96 9.63 5.52 9.52
CA GLU A 96 8.91 6.80 9.46
C GLU A 96 8.06 6.91 8.19
N ALA A 97 8.57 6.49 7.04
CA ALA A 97 7.80 6.52 5.80
C ALA A 97 6.53 5.66 5.92
N LEU A 98 6.63 4.45 6.48
CA LEU A 98 5.50 3.56 6.76
C LEU A 98 4.50 4.20 7.73
N ASN A 99 4.98 4.79 8.82
CA ASN A 99 4.17 5.51 9.82
C ASN A 99 3.41 6.69 9.19
N ARG A 100 4.07 7.44 8.31
CA ARG A 100 3.43 8.55 7.58
C ARG A 100 2.34 8.02 6.66
N TYR A 101 2.66 7.06 5.81
CA TYR A 101 1.68 6.52 4.87
C TYR A 101 0.49 5.87 5.56
N SER A 102 0.70 5.10 6.64
CA SER A 102 -0.40 4.47 7.37
C SER A 102 -1.35 5.52 7.97
N LYS A 103 -0.82 6.57 8.62
CA LYS A 103 -1.64 7.67 9.13
C LYS A 103 -2.42 8.38 8.04
N LYS A 104 -1.78 8.65 6.91
CA LYS A 104 -2.41 9.41 5.82
C LYS A 104 -3.40 8.61 5.01
N LEU A 105 -3.18 7.30 4.84
CA LEU A 105 -4.18 6.37 4.33
C LEU A 105 -5.42 6.40 5.22
N LEU A 106 -5.24 6.26 6.53
CA LEU A 106 -6.34 6.27 7.49
C LEU A 106 -7.10 7.62 7.49
N GLN A 107 -6.40 8.73 7.29
CA GLN A 107 -6.96 10.07 7.32
C GLN A 107 -7.70 10.46 6.02
N TYR A 108 -7.18 10.08 4.85
CA TYR A 108 -7.62 10.65 3.57
C TYR A 108 -8.11 9.63 2.54
N CYS A 109 -8.02 8.33 2.85
CA CYS A 109 -8.27 7.26 1.88
C CYS A 109 -9.31 6.25 2.39
N ASP A 110 -10.29 6.71 3.20
CA ASP A 110 -11.40 5.87 3.67
C ASP A 110 -12.14 5.22 2.49
N ASP A 111 -12.39 5.97 1.40
CA ASP A 111 -12.95 5.48 0.13
C ASP A 111 -12.15 4.31 -0.47
N ILE A 112 -10.82 4.45 -0.56
CA ILE A 112 -9.94 3.40 -1.07
C ILE A 112 -9.94 2.18 -0.13
N LEU A 113 -9.92 2.40 1.19
CA LEU A 113 -9.82 1.36 2.21
C LEU A 113 -11.13 0.58 2.40
N VAL A 114 -12.28 1.14 2.01
CA VAL A 114 -13.55 0.37 1.90
C VAL A 114 -13.71 -0.34 0.55
N GLY A 115 -12.79 -0.10 -0.40
CA GLY A 115 -12.80 -0.71 -1.73
C GLY A 115 -13.66 0.03 -2.76
N ASP A 116 -13.99 1.31 -2.54
CA ASP A 116 -14.55 2.16 -3.59
C ASP A 116 -13.54 2.29 -4.75
N LYS A 117 -14.06 2.47 -5.96
CA LYS A 117 -13.30 2.62 -7.21
C LYS A 117 -13.55 3.96 -7.90
N GLU A 118 -14.49 4.78 -7.42
CA GLU A 118 -14.80 6.06 -8.05
C GLU A 118 -13.58 7.01 -8.07
N TRP A 119 -12.72 6.94 -7.05
CA TRP A 119 -11.46 7.70 -7.00
C TRP A 119 -10.51 7.40 -8.17
N LEU A 120 -10.58 6.21 -8.80
CA LEU A 120 -9.77 5.87 -9.98
C LEU A 120 -10.09 6.79 -11.17
N LYS A 121 -11.26 7.43 -11.22
CA LYS A 121 -11.60 8.37 -12.31
C LYS A 121 -10.92 9.74 -12.15
N SER A 122 -10.36 10.03 -10.97
CA SER A 122 -9.84 11.36 -10.61
C SER A 122 -8.36 11.59 -10.97
N TYR A 123 -7.69 10.59 -11.55
CA TYR A 123 -6.26 10.64 -11.82
C TYR A 123 -5.90 10.02 -13.18
N PRO A 124 -4.99 10.62 -13.96
CA PRO A 124 -4.51 10.05 -15.21
C PRO A 124 -3.50 8.92 -14.92
N TRP A 125 -4.00 7.69 -14.83
CA TRP A 125 -3.19 6.53 -14.47
C TRP A 125 -2.29 6.06 -15.60
N ASN A 126 -1.02 5.82 -15.26
CA ASN A 126 -0.16 4.92 -16.02
C ASN A 126 -0.28 3.53 -15.40
N SER A 127 -1.40 2.86 -15.64
CA SER A 127 -1.64 1.52 -15.08
C SER A 127 -0.77 0.47 -15.73
N SER A 128 -0.18 -0.41 -14.94
CA SER A 128 0.58 -1.58 -15.40
C SER A 128 -0.19 -2.88 -15.20
N ALA A 129 0.15 -3.88 -16.01
CA ALA A 129 -0.24 -5.25 -15.73
C ALA A 129 0.54 -5.76 -14.52
N VAL A 130 -0.15 -6.50 -13.65
CA VAL A 130 0.44 -7.11 -12.46
C VAL A 130 1.35 -8.26 -12.87
N ALA A 131 2.50 -8.38 -12.21
CA ALA A 131 3.42 -9.51 -12.42
C ALA A 131 2.74 -10.85 -12.09
N GLU A 132 3.05 -11.89 -12.86
CA GLU A 132 2.32 -13.17 -12.78
C GLU A 132 2.50 -13.88 -11.43
N ASP A 133 3.68 -13.78 -10.83
CA ASP A 133 3.96 -14.30 -9.49
C ASP A 133 3.14 -13.57 -8.42
N THR A 134 2.96 -12.25 -8.55
CA THR A 134 2.07 -11.47 -7.67
C THR A 134 0.62 -11.88 -7.85
N LYS A 135 0.12 -12.09 -9.09
CA LYS A 135 -1.25 -12.57 -9.30
C LYS A 135 -1.48 -13.92 -8.63
N LEU A 136 -0.57 -14.87 -8.81
CA LEU A 136 -0.68 -16.20 -8.21
C LEU A 136 -0.68 -16.11 -6.68
N PHE A 137 0.18 -15.27 -6.11
CA PHE A 137 0.19 -15.01 -4.67
C PHE A 137 -1.15 -14.45 -4.17
N LEU A 138 -1.71 -13.45 -4.85
CA LEU A 138 -2.99 -12.84 -4.47
C LEU A 138 -4.15 -13.84 -4.58
N LEU A 139 -4.23 -14.62 -5.65
CA LEU A 139 -5.26 -15.66 -5.84
C LEU A 139 -5.24 -16.72 -4.73
N ASN A 140 -4.06 -17.01 -4.17
CA ASN A 140 -3.91 -17.97 -3.08
C ASN A 140 -4.23 -17.41 -1.69
N ASN A 141 -4.41 -16.10 -1.55
CA ASN A 141 -4.60 -15.44 -0.25
C ASN A 141 -5.87 -14.61 -0.13
N ILE A 142 -6.53 -14.25 -1.23
CA ILE A 142 -7.81 -13.54 -1.21
C ILE A 142 -8.96 -14.50 -0.90
N GLY A 143 -9.81 -14.11 0.06
CA GLY A 143 -11.00 -14.87 0.45
C GLY A 143 -10.75 -16.00 1.45
N LYS A 144 -9.57 -16.06 2.08
CA LYS A 144 -9.32 -16.78 3.33
C LYS A 144 -9.77 -15.93 4.51
#